data_AF-A0A7W1NDB0-F1
#
_entry.id   AF-A0A7W1NDB0-F1
#
_cell.length_a   1.000
_cell.length_b   1.000
_cell.length_c   1.000
_cell.angle_alpha   90.00
_cell.angle_beta   90.00
_cell.angle_gamma   90.00
#
_symmetry.space_group_name_H-M   'P 1'
#
loop_
_entity.id
_entity.type
_entity.pdbx_description
1 polymer ?
#
loop_
_entity_poly.entity_id
_entity_poly.type
_entity_poly.pdbx_seq_one_letter_code
_entity_poly.pdbx_strand_id
1 'polypeptide(L)'
;MSAPLLAVSAYMLMQLGIGVWVSRRIRTESDYLLGGRTLGYTLATFSIFATWFGAETVVGSAGVAYSSGISLRNAEPFGYGLCLLLMGLLFAVPLRARRITT
;
A
#
# COMPACT_ATOMS: atom_id res chain seq x y z
N MET A 1 15.54 -28.45 -5.88
CA MET A 1 14.83 -27.16 -6.06
C MET A 1 15.70 -26.07 -5.48
N SER A 2 16.00 -25.00 -6.23
CA SER A 2 16.85 -23.92 -5.72
C SER A 2 16.12 -23.17 -4.60
N ALA A 3 16.81 -22.89 -3.49
CA ALA A 3 16.30 -22.18 -2.32
C ALA A 3 15.43 -20.93 -2.64
N PRO A 4 15.77 -20.05 -3.62
CA PRO A 4 14.94 -18.90 -3.95
C PRO A 4 13.57 -19.26 -4.53
N LEU A 5 13.46 -20.29 -5.37
CA LEU A 5 12.18 -20.72 -5.92
C LEU A 5 11.24 -21.19 -4.81
N LEU A 6 11.78 -21.92 -3.84
CA LEU A 6 11.00 -22.41 -2.71
C LEU A 6 10.47 -21.26 -1.83
N ALA A 7 11.30 -20.23 -1.61
CA ALA A 7 10.87 -19.02 -0.89
C ALA A 7 9.78 -18.24 -1.63
N VAL A 8 9.92 -18.05 -2.95
CA VAL A 8 8.91 -17.35 -3.77
C VAL A 8 7.59 -18.13 -3.81
N SER A 9 7.66 -19.44 -4.04
CA SER A 9 6.47 -20.29 -4.04
C SER A 9 5.76 -20.28 -2.69
N ALA A 10 6.50 -20.37 -1.57
CA ALA A 10 5.92 -20.29 -0.24
C ALA A 10 5.25 -18.94 0.02
N TYR A 11 5.89 -17.83 -0.38
CA TYR A 11 5.32 -16.48 -0.27
C TYR A 11 4.00 -16.35 -1.05
N MET A 12 3.96 -16.80 -2.31
CA MET A 12 2.73 -16.75 -3.11
C MET A 12 1.61 -17.59 -2.52
N LEU A 13 1.91 -18.81 -2.05
CA LEU A 13 0.93 -19.67 -1.42
C LEU A 13 0.38 -19.06 -0.13
N MET A 14 1.24 -18.44 0.68
CA MET A 14 0.82 -17.75 1.90
C MET A 14 -0.11 -16.56 1.58
N GLN A 15 0.24 -15.76 0.57
CA GLN A 15 -0.58 -14.63 0.14
C GLN A 15 -1.96 -15.07 -0.37
N LEU A 16 -2.00 -16.12 -1.20
CA LEU A 16 -3.25 -16.73 -1.66
C LEU A 16 -4.06 -17.31 -0.50
N GLY A 17 -3.41 -17.98 0.45
CA GLY A 17 -4.06 -18.53 1.64
C GLY A 17 -4.74 -17.46 2.48
N ILE A 18 -4.06 -16.33 2.73
CA ILE A 18 -4.64 -15.18 3.43
C ILE A 18 -5.82 -14.61 2.63
N GLY A 19 -5.67 -14.45 1.31
CA GLY A 19 -6.74 -13.95 0.44
C GLY A 19 -8.00 -14.81 0.48
N VAL A 20 -7.86 -16.13 0.39
CA VAL A 20 -8.99 -17.08 0.48
C VAL A 20 -9.62 -17.06 1.87
N TRP A 21 -8.80 -16.99 2.92
CA TRP A 21 -9.31 -16.93 4.30
C TRP A 21 -10.12 -15.65 4.56
N VAL A 22 -9.62 -14.49 4.11
CA VAL A 22 -10.32 -13.21 4.24
C VAL A 22 -11.57 -13.17 3.35
N SER A 23 -11.49 -13.70 2.12
CA SER A 23 -12.63 -13.73 1.18
C SER A 23 -13.85 -14.46 1.75
N ARG A 24 -13.65 -15.50 2.56
CA ARG A 24 -14.73 -16.21 3.27
C ARG A 24 -15.43 -15.35 4.34
N ARG A 25 -14.84 -14.25 4.77
CA ARG A 25 -15.35 -13.37 5.81
C ARG A 25 -16.17 -12.20 5.24
N ILE A 26 -16.03 -11.92 3.95
CA ILE A 26 -16.69 -10.80 3.26
C ILE A 26 -18.12 -11.19 2.90
N ARG A 27 -19.11 -10.44 3.40
CA ARG A 27 -20.55 -10.72 3.15
C ARG A 27 -21.30 -9.63 2.42
N THR A 28 -20.77 -8.40 2.38
CA THR A 28 -21.43 -7.24 1.77
C THR A 28 -20.44 -6.45 0.92
N GLU A 29 -20.96 -5.68 -0.06
CA GLU A 29 -20.15 -4.80 -0.91
C GLU A 29 -19.40 -3.75 -0.10
N SER A 30 -20.00 -3.25 0.98
CA SER A 30 -19.34 -2.34 1.92
C SER A 30 -18.16 -2.98 2.66
N ASP A 31 -18.22 -4.29 2.91
CA ASP A 31 -17.15 -5.03 3.57
C ASP A 31 -16.01 -5.34 2.59
N TYR A 32 -16.37 -5.58 1.32
CA TYR A 32 -15.40 -5.75 0.23
C TYR A 32 -14.66 -4.45 -0.12
N LEU A 33 -15.40 -3.34 -0.26
CA LEU A 33 -14.86 -2.06 -0.72
C LEU A 33 -14.25 -1.21 0.40
N LEU A 34 -14.84 -1.24 1.61
CA LEU A 34 -14.37 -0.42 2.74
C LEU A 34 -13.75 -1.22 3.89
N GLY A 35 -13.62 -2.55 3.78
CA GLY A 35 -13.13 -3.42 4.87
C GLY A 35 -13.95 -3.25 6.16
N GLY A 36 -15.26 -3.08 6.01
CA GLY A 36 -16.21 -2.90 7.11
C GLY A 36 -16.10 -1.55 7.83
N ARG A 37 -15.28 -0.60 7.31
CA ARG A 37 -14.91 0.66 7.98
C ARG A 37 -14.22 0.45 9.34
N THR A 38 -13.79 -0.77 9.64
CA THR A 38 -13.10 -1.18 10.86
C THR A 38 -11.59 -1.24 10.69
N LEU A 39 -11.08 -1.00 9.48
CA LEU A 39 -9.67 -0.86 9.19
C LEU A 39 -9.10 0.28 10.04
N GLY A 40 -8.36 -0.07 11.10
CA GLY A 40 -7.68 0.91 11.95
C GLY A 40 -6.69 1.75 11.14
N TYR A 41 -6.37 2.95 11.64
CA TYR A 41 -5.47 3.89 10.96
C TYR A 41 -4.11 3.27 10.61
N THR A 42 -3.59 2.38 11.44
CA THR A 42 -2.31 1.70 11.20
C THR A 42 -2.37 0.82 9.95
N LEU A 43 -3.37 -0.06 9.84
CA LEU A 43 -3.51 -0.94 8.68
C LEU A 43 -3.78 -0.15 7.39
N ALA A 44 -4.59 0.91 7.49
CA ALA A 44 -4.87 1.81 6.37
C ALA A 44 -3.59 2.49 5.87
N THR A 45 -2.78 3.04 6.78
CA THR A 45 -1.48 3.64 6.44
C THR A 45 -0.56 2.61 5.79
N PHE A 46 -0.39 1.43 6.39
CA PHE A 46 0.45 0.37 5.80
C PHE A 46 -0.04 -0.07 4.41
N SER A 47 -1.35 -0.14 4.19
CA SER A 47 -1.92 -0.48 2.87
C SER A 47 -1.60 0.58 1.82
N ILE A 48 -1.73 1.86 2.18
CA ILE A 48 -1.38 2.99 1.30
C ILE A 48 0.12 2.97 0.99
N PHE A 49 0.95 2.78 2.01
CA PHE A 49 2.40 2.65 1.84
C PHE A 49 2.75 1.45 0.95
N ALA A 50 2.15 0.28 1.18
CA ALA A 50 2.40 -0.91 0.36
C ALA A 50 1.99 -0.73 -1.11
N THR A 51 0.95 0.06 -1.38
CA THR A 51 0.51 0.38 -2.75
C THR A 51 1.52 1.28 -3.47
N TRP A 52 2.16 2.20 -2.75
CA TRP A 52 3.11 3.15 -3.32
C TRP A 52 4.54 2.59 -3.44
N PHE A 53 4.96 1.78 -2.47
CA PHE A 53 6.28 1.17 -2.43
C PHE A 53 6.28 -0.18 -3.16
N GLY A 54 6.11 -0.12 -4.48
CA GLY A 54 6.22 -1.27 -5.38
C GLY A 54 7.68 -1.65 -5.68
N ALA A 55 7.85 -2.84 -6.28
CA ALA A 55 9.16 -3.32 -6.72
C ALA A 55 9.86 -2.35 -7.69
N GLU A 56 9.09 -1.64 -8.51
CA GLU A 56 9.57 -0.60 -9.42
C GLU A 56 10.29 0.55 -8.69
N THR A 57 9.68 1.07 -7.62
CA THR A 57 10.20 2.21 -6.86
C THR A 57 11.48 1.83 -6.14
N VAL A 58 11.54 0.60 -5.61
CA VAL A 58 12.72 0.07 -4.92
C VAL A 58 13.89 -0.10 -5.90
N VAL A 59 13.65 -0.69 -7.07
CA VAL A 59 14.69 -0.88 -8.09
C VAL A 59 15.12 0.43 -8.72
N GLY A 60 14.17 1.33 -9.03
CA GLY A 60 14.45 2.66 -9.57
C GLY A 60 15.22 3.54 -8.59
N SER A 61 14.82 3.59 -7.33
CA SER A 61 15.53 4.32 -6.28
C SER A 61 16.94 3.77 -6.06
N ALA A 62 17.14 2.46 -6.13
CA ALA A 62 18.47 1.86 -6.02
C ALA A 62 19.37 2.21 -7.22
N GLY A 63 18.83 2.22 -8.43
CA GLY A 63 19.56 2.61 -9.65
C GLY A 63 19.95 4.09 -9.67
N VAL A 64 19.07 4.97 -9.20
CA VAL A 64 19.36 6.40 -9.04
C VAL A 64 20.38 6.62 -7.92
N ALA A 65 20.23 5.95 -6.77
CA ALA A 65 21.20 6.03 -5.68
C ALA A 65 22.62 5.58 -6.09
N TYR A 66 22.70 4.58 -6.98
CA TYR A 66 23.98 4.11 -7.53
C TYR A 66 24.64 5.14 -8.47
N SER A 67 23.85 5.92 -9.21
CA SER A 67 24.38 6.83 -10.24
C SER A 67 24.57 8.28 -9.78
N SER A 68 23.71 8.81 -8.91
CA SER A 68 23.69 10.24 -8.53
C SER A 68 23.91 10.51 -7.02
N GLY A 69 24.10 9.46 -6.21
CA GLY A 69 24.34 9.59 -4.77
C GLY A 69 23.09 9.99 -3.96
N ILE A 70 23.16 9.77 -2.64
CA ILE A 70 22.00 9.89 -1.71
C ILE A 70 21.51 11.35 -1.54
N SER A 71 22.26 12.33 -2.05
CA SER A 71 22.09 13.75 -1.73
C SER A 71 20.84 14.40 -2.34
N LEU A 72 20.26 13.85 -3.41
CA LEU A 72 19.06 14.40 -4.05
C LEU A 72 17.75 13.97 -3.39
N ARG A 73 17.80 13.01 -2.46
CA ARG A 73 16.64 12.24 -1.99
C ARG A 73 15.97 12.80 -0.73
N ASN A 74 16.53 13.85 -0.12
CA ASN A 74 16.00 14.42 1.13
C ASN A 74 14.71 15.22 0.93
N ALA A 75 14.46 15.76 -0.28
CA ALA A 75 13.25 16.50 -0.60
C ALA A 75 12.04 15.58 -0.90
N GLU A 76 12.31 14.35 -1.34
CA GLU A 76 11.29 13.37 -1.73
C GLU A 76 10.33 12.99 -0.58
N PRO A 77 10.79 12.55 0.62
CA PRO A 77 9.89 12.15 1.69
C PRO A 77 9.03 13.30 2.23
N PHE A 78 9.56 14.53 2.25
CA PHE A 78 8.78 15.71 2.65
C PHE A 78 7.75 16.12 1.59
N GLY A 79 8.10 16.05 0.30
CA GLY A 79 7.17 16.31 -0.80
C GLY A 79 6.03 15.29 -0.85
N TYR A 80 6.35 14.00 -0.74
CA TYR A 80 5.35 12.94 -0.69
C TYR A 80 4.48 13.02 0.57
N GLY A 81 5.08 13.31 1.73
CA GLY A 81 4.34 13.53 2.97
C GLY A 81 3.34 14.68 2.86
N LEU A 82 3.76 15.82 2.29
CA LEU A 82 2.88 16.98 2.10
C LEU A 82 1.76 16.68 1.08
N CYS A 83 2.07 16.01 -0.02
CA CYS A 83 1.05 15.57 -0.98
C CYS A 83 0.02 14.63 -0.36
N LEU A 84 0.46 13.65 0.45
CA LEU A 84 -0.46 12.74 1.15
C LEU A 84 -1.33 13.48 2.18
N LEU A 85 -0.76 14.46 2.88
CA LEU A 85 -1.50 15.32 3.82
C LEU A 85 -2.56 16.15 3.11
N LEU A 86 -2.19 16.79 2.00
CA LEU A 86 -3.10 17.61 1.19
C LEU A 86 -4.18 16.75 0.54
N MET A 87 -3.83 15.59 0.00
CA MET A 87 -4.79 14.64 -0.59
C MET A 87 -5.77 14.12 0.48
N GLY A 88 -5.27 13.81 1.67
CA GLY A 88 -6.08 13.41 2.81
C GLY A 88 -7.07 14.50 3.22
N LEU A 89 -6.61 15.75 3.38
CA LEU A 89 -7.45 16.85 3.83
C LEU A 89 -8.44 17.35 2.77
N LEU A 90 -8.01 17.48 1.52
CA LEU A 90 -8.80 18.13 0.47
C LEU A 90 -9.74 17.16 -0.25
N PHE A 91 -9.41 15.87 -0.31
CA PHE A 91 -10.22 14.87 -1.02
C PHE A 91 -10.77 13.80 -0.07
N ALA A 92 -9.94 13.18 0.76
CA ALA A 92 -10.40 12.06 1.60
C ALA A 92 -11.42 12.49 2.68
N VAL A 93 -11.22 13.66 3.32
CA VAL A 93 -12.18 14.21 4.30
C VAL A 93 -13.55 14.53 3.70
N PRO A 94 -13.67 15.30 2.59
CA PRO A 94 -14.97 15.59 1.99
C PRO A 94 -15.64 14.35 1.38
N LEU A 95 -14.89 13.41 0.81
CA LEU A 95 -15.43 12.14 0.30
C LEU A 95 -15.97 11.27 1.44
N ARG A 96 -15.24 11.17 2.56
CA ARG A 96 -15.71 10.46 3.77
C ARG A 96 -16.96 11.09 4.37
N ALA A 97 -17.08 12.42 4.33
CA ALA A 97 -18.25 13.16 4.82
C ALA A 97 -19.50 12.88 3.98
N ARG A 98 -19.35 12.67 2.66
CA ARG A 98 -20.48 12.39 1.74
C ARG A 98 -20.86 10.91 1.65
N ARG A 99 -20.18 10.00 2.37
CA ARG A 99 -20.35 8.54 2.30
C ARG A 99 -20.33 7.97 0.86
N ILE A 100 -19.58 8.61 -0.04
CA ILE A 100 -19.46 8.13 -1.42
C ILE A 100 -18.48 6.96 -1.43
N THR A 101 -18.89 5.86 -2.06
CA THR A 101 -18.13 4.60 -2.10
C THR A 101 -17.26 4.47 -3.34
N THR A 102 -17.38 5.39 -4.31
CA THR A 102 -16.62 5.44 -5.58
C THR A 102 -16.49 6.87 -6.08
#